data_AF-V5IDE5-F1
#
_entry.id   AF-V5IDE5-F1
#
_cell.length_a   1.000
_cell.length_b   1.000
_cell.length_c   1.000
_cell.angle_alpha   90.00
_cell.angle_beta   90.00
_cell.angle_gamma   90.00
#
_symmetry.space_group_name_H-M   'P 1'
#
loop_
_entity.id
_entity.type
_entity.pdbx_description
1 polymer ?
#
loop_
_entity_poly.entity_id
_entity_poly.type
_entity_poly.pdbx_seq_one_letter_code
_entity_poly.pdbx_strand_id
1 'polypeptide(L)'
;MMTRLTILGFGLFVSYCELQLTRADVCDVRTCDANPNCSCMSMKPPAGLTMDTMPQFVMLTFDDAVNEGNIHFYRELLGSGKRKNKATGCDITATFFVSAEYLNYQHVHELYTRRNEIASHSITHVPNQPYWQRLNASGWKAEIVGERDMLHHYGRIPAGDVVGMRAPFLETGGDGSHVMLRDNGFLYDASIPYRRPNRTSLPIYPYTL
;
A
#
# COMPACT_ATOMS: atom_id res chain seq x y z
N MET A 1 42.74 28.24 47.67
CA MET A 1 41.31 27.91 47.80
C MET A 1 40.51 28.89 46.94
N MET A 2 40.28 28.55 45.67
CA MET A 2 39.23 29.13 44.83
C MET A 2 39.17 28.29 43.54
N THR A 3 38.19 27.39 43.53
CA THR A 3 37.91 26.42 42.49
C THR A 3 37.26 27.15 41.30
N ARG A 4 37.91 27.16 40.12
CA ARG A 4 37.25 27.52 38.86
C ARG A 4 36.83 26.24 38.15
N LEU A 5 35.54 25.93 38.26
CA LEU A 5 34.88 24.87 37.52
C LEU A 5 34.57 25.41 36.12
N THR A 6 35.32 24.98 35.11
CA THR A 6 35.04 25.31 33.71
C THR A 6 34.02 24.29 33.19
N ILE A 7 32.76 24.68 33.08
CA ILE A 7 31.71 23.85 32.49
C ILE A 7 31.91 23.87 30.97
N LEU A 8 32.40 22.75 30.42
CA LEU A 8 32.38 22.47 28.98
C LEU A 8 30.94 22.13 28.59
N GLY A 9 30.20 23.11 28.11
CA GLY A 9 28.91 22.91 27.47
C GLY A 9 29.09 22.20 26.13
N PHE A 10 29.07 20.86 26.14
CA PHE A 10 28.84 20.09 24.92
C PHE A 10 27.39 20.26 24.52
N GLY A 11 27.12 21.27 23.69
CA GLY A 11 25.87 21.37 22.95
C GLY A 11 25.79 20.18 21.99
N LEU A 12 25.00 19.17 22.36
CA LEU A 12 24.52 18.16 21.42
C LEU A 12 23.64 18.90 20.40
N PHE A 13 24.24 19.33 19.30
CA PHE A 13 23.49 19.66 18.09
C PHE A 13 22.91 18.36 17.55
N VAL A 14 21.70 18.02 17.99
CA VAL A 14 20.85 17.08 17.27
C VAL A 14 20.52 17.77 15.96
N SER A 15 21.28 17.45 14.91
CA SER A 15 20.91 17.80 13.55
C SER A 15 19.68 16.97 13.22
N TYR A 16 18.50 17.58 13.38
CA TYR A 16 17.29 17.07 12.77
C TYR A 16 17.52 17.18 11.26
N CYS A 17 17.86 16.07 10.62
CA CYS A 17 17.78 15.95 9.17
C CYS A 17 16.29 15.94 8.83
N GLU A 18 15.70 17.13 8.71
CA GLU A 18 14.37 17.24 8.12
C GLU A 18 14.48 16.81 6.66
N LEU A 19 13.69 15.81 6.29
CA LEU A 19 13.62 15.32 4.92
C LEU A 19 13.08 16.45 4.04
N GLN A 20 13.96 17.13 3.30
CA GLN A 20 13.55 18.11 2.30
C GLN A 20 12.91 17.36 1.13
N LEU A 21 11.58 17.37 1.08
CA LEU A 21 10.82 16.92 -0.08
C LEU A 21 11.05 17.89 -1.23
N THR A 22 11.77 17.43 -2.25
CA THR A 22 11.93 18.13 -3.51
C THR A 22 10.94 17.58 -4.51
N ARG A 23 10.44 18.44 -5.41
CA ARG A 23 9.68 17.98 -6.57
C ARG A 23 10.50 16.93 -7.32
N ALA A 24 9.91 15.76 -7.59
CA ALA A 24 10.53 14.75 -8.43
C ALA A 24 10.77 15.31 -9.84
N ASP A 25 11.96 15.04 -10.38
CA ASP A 25 12.26 15.32 -11.78
C ASP A 25 11.42 14.42 -12.70
N VAL A 26 11.33 14.81 -13.98
CA VAL A 26 10.73 13.93 -14.99
C VAL A 26 11.54 12.63 -15.06
N CYS A 27 10.84 11.48 -15.05
CA CYS A 27 11.48 10.17 -15.00
C CYS A 27 12.48 9.98 -16.16
N ASP A 28 13.76 9.79 -15.83
CA ASP A 28 14.78 9.37 -16.79
C ASP A 28 14.71 7.86 -16.98
N VAL A 29 14.12 7.45 -18.10
CA VAL A 29 13.84 6.03 -18.40
C VAL A 29 15.11 5.19 -18.36
N ARG A 30 16.25 5.71 -18.84
CA ARG A 30 17.51 4.94 -18.87
C ARG A 30 18.04 4.67 -17.46
N THR A 31 17.98 5.66 -16.58
CA THR A 31 18.43 5.54 -15.19
C THR A 31 17.50 4.63 -14.40
N CYS A 32 16.19 4.74 -14.63
CA CYS A 32 15.19 3.89 -13.99
C CYS A 32 15.30 2.43 -14.46
N ASP A 33 15.40 2.17 -15.78
CA ASP A 33 15.54 0.83 -16.34
C ASP A 33 16.84 0.12 -15.90
N ALA A 34 17.87 0.87 -15.50
CA ALA A 34 19.10 0.31 -14.93
C ALA A 34 18.92 -0.22 -13.50
N ASN A 35 17.81 0.09 -12.83
CA ASN A 35 17.46 -0.36 -11.49
C ASN A 35 16.25 -1.32 -11.55
N PRO A 36 16.39 -2.59 -11.13
CA PRO A 36 15.28 -3.56 -11.17
C PRO A 36 14.09 -3.19 -10.27
N ASN A 37 14.28 -2.27 -9.33
CA ASN A 37 13.24 -1.79 -8.42
C ASN A 37 12.64 -0.44 -8.86
N CYS A 38 12.86 0.00 -10.10
CA CYS A 38 12.32 1.24 -10.63
C CYS A 38 11.48 0.98 -11.89
N SER A 39 10.36 1.69 -12.01
CA SER A 39 9.53 1.69 -13.21
C SER A 39 8.95 3.09 -13.44
N CYS A 40 9.21 3.71 -14.59
CA CYS A 40 8.57 4.96 -14.95
C CYS A 40 7.09 4.74 -15.35
N MET A 41 6.22 5.73 -15.10
CA MET A 41 4.85 5.71 -15.62
C MET A 41 4.84 5.53 -17.14
N SER A 42 4.19 4.46 -17.62
CA SER A 42 4.21 4.08 -19.03
C SER A 42 2.96 3.31 -19.43
N MET A 43 2.56 3.46 -20.69
CA MET A 43 1.55 2.60 -21.34
C MET A 43 2.17 1.40 -22.07
N LYS A 44 3.51 1.32 -22.12
CA LYS A 44 4.22 0.19 -22.71
C LYS A 44 4.28 -0.96 -21.69
N PRO A 45 4.05 -2.22 -22.11
CA PRO A 45 4.23 -3.35 -21.21
C PRO A 45 5.62 -3.37 -20.58
N PRO A 46 5.73 -3.75 -19.30
CA PRO A 46 7.02 -3.81 -18.60
C PRO A 46 7.86 -5.00 -19.08
N ALA A 47 9.11 -5.04 -18.62
CA ALA A 47 10.04 -6.16 -18.85
C ALA A 47 10.31 -6.50 -20.33
N GLY A 48 10.17 -5.53 -21.24
CA GLY A 48 10.42 -5.71 -22.67
C GLY A 48 9.36 -6.58 -23.38
N LEU A 49 8.23 -6.85 -22.73
CA LEU A 49 7.14 -7.62 -23.33
C LEU A 49 6.39 -6.79 -24.38
N THR A 50 5.78 -7.48 -25.33
CA THR A 50 4.81 -6.89 -26.26
C THR A 50 3.38 -7.15 -25.78
N MET A 51 2.41 -6.38 -26.28
CA MET A 51 0.99 -6.56 -25.95
C MET A 51 0.51 -8.01 -26.19
N ASP A 52 0.99 -8.65 -27.25
CA ASP A 52 0.59 -10.01 -27.62
C ASP A 52 1.20 -11.08 -26.71
N THR A 53 2.33 -10.77 -26.06
CA THR A 53 3.05 -11.70 -25.17
C THR A 53 2.78 -11.44 -23.69
N MET A 54 2.22 -10.29 -23.34
CA MET A 54 1.97 -9.88 -21.96
C MET A 54 0.79 -10.67 -21.37
N PRO A 55 0.98 -11.42 -20.27
CA PRO A 55 -0.15 -12.03 -19.56
C PRO A 55 -1.10 -10.96 -19.03
N GLN A 56 -2.40 -11.12 -19.28
CA GLN A 56 -3.41 -10.26 -18.68
C GLN A 56 -3.61 -10.62 -17.21
N PHE A 57 -3.10 -9.78 -16.31
CA PHE A 57 -3.43 -9.84 -14.89
C PHE A 57 -4.78 -9.17 -14.64
N VAL A 58 -5.59 -9.77 -13.76
CA VAL A 58 -6.83 -9.18 -13.25
C VAL A 58 -6.76 -9.21 -11.73
N MET A 59 -6.75 -8.03 -11.11
CA MET A 59 -6.77 -7.89 -9.66
C MET A 59 -8.21 -7.73 -9.20
N LEU A 60 -8.71 -8.71 -8.45
CA LEU A 60 -9.98 -8.60 -7.73
C LEU A 60 -9.68 -8.01 -6.36
N THR A 61 -10.28 -6.87 -6.04
CA THR A 61 -10.05 -6.20 -4.76
C THR A 61 -11.36 -5.96 -4.04
N PHE A 62 -11.35 -6.09 -2.72
CA PHE A 62 -12.44 -5.71 -1.85
C PHE A 62 -11.91 -4.73 -0.81
N ASP A 63 -12.62 -3.61 -0.65
CA ASP A 63 -12.30 -2.60 0.33
C ASP A 63 -13.23 -2.74 1.54
N ASP A 64 -12.80 -2.19 2.67
CA ASP A 64 -13.50 -2.10 3.95
C ASP A 64 -13.54 -3.42 4.75
N ALA A 65 -14.28 -3.39 5.87
CA ALA A 65 -14.27 -4.42 6.88
C ALA A 65 -14.84 -5.77 6.40
N VAL A 66 -14.06 -6.84 6.59
CA VAL A 66 -14.52 -8.23 6.46
C VAL A 66 -15.25 -8.65 7.75
N ASN A 67 -16.51 -9.06 7.65
CA ASN A 67 -17.35 -9.45 8.78
C ASN A 67 -18.40 -10.51 8.37
N GLU A 68 -19.33 -10.82 9.26
CA GLU A 68 -20.38 -11.82 9.01
C GLU A 68 -21.25 -11.51 7.79
N GLY A 69 -21.43 -10.22 7.46
CA GLY A 69 -22.27 -9.79 6.34
C GLY A 69 -21.69 -10.14 4.96
N ASN A 70 -20.37 -10.28 4.83
CA ASN A 70 -19.71 -10.48 3.55
C ASN A 70 -18.87 -11.77 3.45
N ILE A 71 -18.48 -12.39 4.58
CA ILE A 71 -17.61 -13.57 4.55
C ILE A 71 -18.20 -14.77 3.79
N HIS A 72 -19.52 -14.96 3.84
CA HIS A 72 -20.19 -16.03 3.10
C HIS A 72 -20.03 -15.87 1.59
N PHE A 73 -20.13 -14.63 1.09
CA PHE A 73 -19.89 -14.32 -0.31
C PHE A 73 -18.43 -14.59 -0.70
N TYR A 74 -17.45 -14.20 0.12
CA TYR A 74 -16.03 -14.47 -0.18
C TYR A 74 -15.71 -15.97 -0.20
N ARG A 75 -16.28 -16.75 0.73
CA ARG A 75 -16.13 -18.22 0.76
C ARG A 75 -16.72 -18.88 -0.49
N GLU A 76 -17.87 -18.42 -0.97
CA GLU A 76 -18.46 -18.92 -2.23
C GLU A 76 -17.60 -18.54 -3.45
N LEU A 77 -17.18 -17.27 -3.50
CA LEU A 77 -16.42 -16.73 -4.61
C LEU A 77 -15.04 -17.41 -4.74
N LEU A 78 -14.29 -17.48 -3.65
CA LEU A 78 -12.87 -17.85 -3.62
C LEU A 78 -12.63 -19.27 -3.09
N GLY A 79 -13.54 -19.80 -2.25
CA GLY A 79 -13.35 -21.09 -1.57
C GLY A 79 -13.90 -22.31 -2.29
N SER A 80 -14.62 -22.14 -3.41
CA SER A 80 -15.29 -23.25 -4.10
C SER A 80 -14.36 -24.18 -4.89
N GLY A 81 -13.11 -23.78 -5.12
CA GLY A 81 -12.17 -24.54 -5.97
C GLY A 81 -12.53 -24.53 -7.47
N LYS A 82 -13.65 -23.90 -7.85
CA LYS A 82 -14.18 -23.90 -9.22
C LYS A 82 -13.51 -22.87 -10.12
N ARG A 83 -12.93 -21.83 -9.53
CA ARG A 83 -12.33 -20.70 -10.25
C ARG A 83 -10.82 -20.85 -10.21
N LYS A 84 -10.23 -21.27 -11.33
CA LYS A 84 -8.80 -21.48 -11.47
C LYS A 84 -8.19 -20.48 -12.45
N ASN A 85 -6.95 -20.08 -12.20
CA ASN A 85 -6.13 -19.41 -13.20
C ASN A 85 -5.90 -20.37 -14.38
N LYS A 86 -6.20 -19.93 -15.61
CA LYS A 86 -6.13 -20.79 -16.79
C LYS A 86 -4.72 -21.28 -17.12
N ALA A 87 -3.70 -20.48 -16.82
CA ALA A 87 -2.31 -20.80 -17.13
C ALA A 87 -1.67 -21.68 -16.06
N THR A 88 -1.95 -21.41 -14.78
CA THR A 88 -1.28 -22.12 -13.66
C THR A 88 -2.12 -23.24 -13.05
N GLY A 89 -3.43 -23.25 -13.25
CA GLY A 89 -4.35 -24.20 -12.60
C GLY A 89 -4.57 -23.95 -11.11
N CYS A 90 -3.94 -22.92 -10.52
CA CYS A 90 -4.13 -22.55 -9.12
C CYS A 90 -5.51 -21.92 -8.89
N ASP A 91 -6.03 -22.00 -7.67
CA ASP A 91 -7.20 -21.20 -7.28
C ASP A 91 -6.93 -19.70 -7.49
N ILE A 92 -7.95 -18.97 -7.94
CA ILE A 92 -7.86 -17.51 -7.96
C ILE A 92 -7.87 -16.98 -6.53
N THR A 93 -7.20 -15.86 -6.34
CA THR A 93 -7.14 -15.12 -5.07
C THR A 93 -7.58 -13.68 -5.30
N ALA A 94 -7.82 -12.96 -4.21
CA ALA A 94 -8.15 -11.54 -4.21
C ALA A 94 -7.24 -10.79 -3.22
N THR A 95 -7.26 -9.46 -3.33
CA THR A 95 -6.62 -8.54 -2.37
C THR A 95 -7.71 -7.86 -1.55
N PHE A 96 -7.57 -7.86 -0.24
CA PHE A 96 -8.50 -7.21 0.68
C PHE A 96 -7.83 -6.00 1.31
N PHE A 97 -8.28 -4.80 0.97
CA PHE A 97 -7.91 -3.57 1.65
C PHE A 97 -8.88 -3.38 2.82
N VAL A 98 -8.53 -3.94 3.97
CA VAL A 98 -9.44 -3.97 5.13
C VAL A 98 -9.30 -2.72 5.96
N SER A 99 -10.41 -2.23 6.52
CA SER A 99 -10.44 -1.17 7.53
C SER A 99 -10.81 -1.76 8.90
N ALA A 100 -10.30 -1.19 9.99
CA ALA A 100 -10.38 -1.83 11.31
C ALA A 100 -11.76 -1.80 11.97
N GLU A 101 -12.61 -0.80 11.67
CA GLU A 101 -13.94 -0.69 12.26
C GLU A 101 -14.83 -1.88 11.85
N TYR A 102 -15.40 -2.61 12.81
CA TYR A 102 -16.19 -3.84 12.59
C TYR A 102 -15.45 -5.01 11.92
N LEU A 103 -14.12 -4.95 11.84
CA LEU A 103 -13.32 -6.02 11.24
C LEU A 103 -13.32 -7.28 12.11
N ASN A 104 -13.68 -8.42 11.52
CA ASN A 104 -13.49 -9.72 12.15
C ASN A 104 -12.13 -10.31 11.79
N TYR A 105 -11.16 -10.17 12.70
CA TYR A 105 -9.80 -10.67 12.51
C TYR A 105 -9.70 -12.18 12.27
N GLN A 106 -10.66 -12.99 12.73
CA GLN A 106 -10.67 -14.43 12.45
C GLN A 106 -10.98 -14.71 10.98
N HIS A 107 -11.94 -13.97 10.41
CA HIS A 107 -12.28 -14.10 8.99
C HIS A 107 -11.15 -13.58 8.10
N VAL A 108 -10.48 -12.50 8.50
CA VAL A 108 -9.30 -11.99 7.80
C VAL A 108 -8.16 -13.02 7.84
N HIS A 109 -7.92 -13.68 8.99
CA HIS A 109 -6.96 -14.77 9.10
C HIS A 109 -7.32 -15.96 8.19
N GLU A 110 -8.61 -16.33 8.12
CA GLU A 110 -9.09 -17.36 7.19
C GLU A 110 -8.78 -16.99 5.72
N LEU A 111 -9.05 -15.75 5.31
CA LEU A 111 -8.77 -15.29 3.95
C LEU A 111 -7.26 -15.33 3.65
N TYR A 112 -6.43 -14.87 4.59
CA TYR A 112 -4.98 -14.90 4.47
C TYR A 112 -4.43 -16.34 4.34
N THR A 113 -4.87 -17.27 5.21
CA THR A 113 -4.44 -18.69 5.14
C THR A 113 -4.88 -19.38 3.85
N ARG A 114 -5.89 -18.86 3.17
CA ARG A 114 -6.31 -19.24 1.81
C ARG A 114 -5.57 -18.48 0.70
N ARG A 115 -4.42 -17.87 1.01
CA ARG A 115 -3.51 -17.16 0.08
C ARG A 115 -4.08 -15.89 -0.54
N ASN A 116 -5.12 -15.31 0.06
CA ASN A 116 -5.53 -13.96 -0.31
C ASN A 116 -4.56 -12.96 0.29
N GLU A 117 -4.34 -11.88 -0.42
CA GLU A 117 -3.54 -10.78 0.07
C GLU A 117 -4.38 -9.91 1.01
N ILE A 118 -3.82 -9.53 2.15
CA ILE A 118 -4.43 -8.61 3.10
C ILE A 118 -3.57 -7.34 3.13
N ALA A 119 -4.20 -6.21 2.86
CA ALA A 119 -3.60 -4.89 2.77
C ALA A 119 -4.36 -3.90 3.66
N SER A 120 -3.72 -2.78 4.01
CA SER A 120 -4.28 -1.79 4.93
C SER A 120 -5.18 -0.78 4.21
N HIS A 121 -6.32 -0.45 4.82
CA HIS A 121 -7.29 0.57 4.44
C HIS A 121 -7.65 1.52 5.59
N SER A 122 -6.71 1.74 6.51
CA SER A 122 -6.77 2.58 7.71
C SER A 122 -7.57 2.02 8.89
N ILE A 123 -7.19 2.44 10.09
CA ILE A 123 -7.93 2.11 11.30
C ILE A 123 -9.31 2.78 11.29
N THR A 124 -9.33 4.10 11.07
CA THR A 124 -10.51 4.90 11.44
C THR A 124 -11.51 5.06 10.31
N HIS A 125 -11.07 4.93 9.05
CA HIS A 125 -11.88 5.16 7.85
C HIS A 125 -12.81 6.40 7.95
N VAL A 126 -12.33 7.46 8.61
CA VAL A 126 -13.12 8.67 8.88
C VAL A 126 -13.74 9.19 7.57
N PRO A 127 -15.08 9.37 7.49
CA PRO A 127 -15.77 9.82 6.28
C PRO A 127 -15.61 11.33 6.05
N ASN A 128 -14.36 11.76 5.91
CA ASN A 128 -13.95 13.16 5.76
C ASN A 128 -12.72 13.24 4.86
N GLN A 129 -12.91 13.48 3.56
CA GLN A 129 -11.80 13.58 2.61
C GLN A 129 -10.73 14.61 3.01
N PRO A 130 -11.09 15.83 3.48
CA PRO A 130 -10.12 16.78 4.03
C PRO A 130 -9.28 16.29 5.22
N TYR A 131 -9.72 15.27 5.97
CA TYR A 131 -8.90 14.67 7.02
C TYR A 131 -7.68 13.98 6.38
N TRP A 132 -7.92 13.07 5.44
CA TRP A 132 -6.89 12.28 4.74
C TRP A 132 -5.88 13.16 3.99
N GLN A 133 -6.37 14.17 3.28
CA GLN A 133 -5.52 15.10 2.51
C GLN A 133 -4.54 15.91 3.38
N ARG A 134 -4.88 16.14 4.66
CA ARG A 134 -4.09 16.99 5.58
C ARG A 134 -3.21 16.20 6.53
N LEU A 135 -3.31 14.87 6.55
CA LEU A 135 -2.43 14.05 7.39
C LEU A 135 -0.99 14.18 6.91
N ASN A 136 -0.09 14.48 7.84
CA ASN A 136 1.35 14.34 7.62
C ASN A 136 1.75 12.84 7.70
N ALA A 137 3.03 12.54 7.46
CA ALA A 137 3.52 11.16 7.51
C ALA A 137 3.25 10.45 8.86
N SER A 138 3.26 11.18 9.98
CA SER A 138 2.94 10.60 11.30
C SER A 138 1.46 10.28 11.44
N GLY A 139 0.56 11.10 10.89
CA GLY A 139 -0.88 10.84 10.86
C GLY A 139 -1.20 9.62 10.00
N TRP A 140 -0.63 9.56 8.79
CA TRP A 140 -0.71 8.38 7.93
C TRP A 140 -0.14 7.13 8.59
N LYS A 141 0.95 7.26 9.35
CA LYS A 141 1.54 6.15 10.09
C LYS A 141 0.58 5.60 11.14
N ALA A 142 -0.08 6.48 11.91
CA ALA A 142 -1.05 6.06 12.91
C ALA A 142 -2.21 5.27 12.28
N GLU A 143 -2.64 5.64 11.08
CA GLU A 143 -3.75 5.00 10.37
C GLU A 143 -3.35 3.69 9.66
N ILE A 144 -2.28 3.71 8.87
CA ILE A 144 -1.94 2.59 7.97
C ILE A 144 -0.99 1.60 8.62
N VAL A 145 0.08 2.09 9.28
CA VAL A 145 0.99 1.21 10.01
C VAL A 145 0.31 0.68 11.27
N GLY A 146 -0.48 1.52 11.95
CA GLY A 146 -1.26 1.08 13.11
C GLY A 146 -2.21 -0.06 12.76
N GLU A 147 -2.90 0.00 11.61
CA GLU A 147 -3.73 -1.11 11.17
C GLU A 147 -2.92 -2.37 10.85
N ARG A 148 -1.75 -2.24 10.19
CA ARG A 148 -0.85 -3.38 10.00
C ARG A 148 -0.46 -4.04 11.33
N ASP A 149 -0.21 -3.25 12.37
CA ASP A 149 0.10 -3.76 13.71
C ASP A 149 -1.11 -4.49 14.31
N MET A 150 -2.33 -4.00 14.09
CA MET A 150 -3.57 -4.68 14.51
C MET A 150 -3.80 -5.99 13.76
N LEU A 151 -3.62 -5.99 12.43
CA LEU A 151 -3.70 -7.21 11.60
C LEU A 151 -2.67 -8.25 12.02
N HIS A 152 -1.47 -7.80 12.39
CA HIS A 152 -0.44 -8.67 12.92
C HIS A 152 -0.84 -9.29 14.25
N HIS A 153 -1.22 -8.46 15.21
CA HIS A 153 -1.47 -8.90 16.57
C HIS A 153 -2.77 -9.70 16.71
N TYR A 154 -3.87 -9.20 16.16
CA TYR A 154 -5.20 -9.81 16.29
C TYR A 154 -5.53 -10.79 15.16
N GLY A 155 -5.09 -10.49 13.93
CA GLY A 155 -5.31 -11.33 12.74
C GLY A 155 -4.26 -12.43 12.54
N ARG A 156 -3.19 -12.44 13.35
CA ARG A 156 -2.07 -13.41 13.23
C ARG A 156 -1.48 -13.48 11.81
N ILE A 157 -1.42 -12.33 11.14
CA ILE A 157 -0.78 -12.19 9.84
C ILE A 157 0.65 -11.70 10.07
N PRO A 158 1.69 -12.25 9.44
CA PRO A 158 3.02 -11.66 9.51
C PRO A 158 2.98 -10.20 9.05
N ALA A 159 3.49 -9.27 9.86
CA ALA A 159 3.47 -7.85 9.49
C ALA A 159 4.19 -7.59 8.14
N GLY A 160 5.22 -8.39 7.83
CA GLY A 160 5.93 -8.33 6.55
C GLY A 160 5.12 -8.78 5.33
N ASP A 161 3.95 -9.40 5.52
CA ASP A 161 3.05 -9.79 4.43
C ASP A 161 1.98 -8.72 4.15
N VAL A 162 1.79 -7.76 5.06
CA VAL A 162 0.88 -6.62 4.89
C VAL A 162 1.68 -5.46 4.30
N VAL A 163 1.82 -5.49 2.97
CA VAL A 163 2.72 -4.58 2.23
C VAL A 163 1.99 -3.60 1.31
N GLY A 164 0.69 -3.78 1.10
CA GLY A 164 -0.15 -2.88 0.30
C GLY A 164 -0.90 -1.89 1.16
N MET A 165 -1.16 -0.71 0.61
CA MET A 165 -2.19 0.18 1.13
C MET A 165 -3.16 0.66 0.04
N ARG A 166 -4.36 1.02 0.47
CA ARG A 166 -5.28 1.89 -0.27
C ARG A 166 -5.80 2.93 0.71
N ALA A 167 -5.79 4.20 0.32
CA ALA A 167 -6.29 5.31 1.10
C ALA A 167 -7.82 5.32 1.08
N PRO A 168 -8.50 5.56 2.21
CA PRO A 168 -9.94 5.75 2.25
C PRO A 168 -10.40 6.82 1.27
N PHE A 169 -11.51 6.54 0.58
CA PHE A 169 -12.09 7.40 -0.46
C PHE A 169 -11.14 7.74 -1.62
N LEU A 170 -10.04 7.00 -1.77
CA LEU A 170 -8.95 7.26 -2.73
C LEU A 170 -8.25 8.62 -2.50
N GLU A 171 -8.29 9.14 -1.27
CA GLU A 171 -7.70 10.43 -0.90
C GLU A 171 -6.31 10.24 -0.29
N THR A 172 -5.27 10.42 -1.09
CA THR A 172 -3.88 10.39 -0.60
C THR A 172 -3.51 11.69 0.15
N GLY A 173 -2.49 11.63 1.00
CA GLY A 173 -1.94 12.82 1.69
C GLY A 173 -0.80 13.49 0.95
N GLY A 174 -0.75 13.38 -0.38
CA GLY A 174 0.40 13.79 -1.18
C GLY A 174 1.68 13.07 -0.71
N ASP A 175 2.76 13.82 -0.54
CA ASP A 175 4.05 13.26 -0.09
C ASP A 175 3.96 12.61 1.31
N GLY A 176 3.05 13.07 2.17
CA GLY A 176 2.91 12.56 3.53
C GLY A 176 2.60 11.07 3.58
N SER A 177 1.66 10.59 2.75
CA SER A 177 1.33 9.16 2.66
C SER A 177 2.47 8.35 2.05
N HIS A 178 3.15 8.86 1.03
CA HIS A 178 4.20 8.12 0.33
C HIS A 178 5.52 8.05 1.11
N VAL A 179 5.89 9.13 1.82
CA VAL A 179 7.00 9.13 2.79
C VAL A 179 6.74 8.09 3.88
N MET A 180 5.50 8.06 4.41
CA MET A 180 5.11 7.05 5.38
C MET A 180 5.29 5.62 4.81
N LEU A 181 4.82 5.35 3.60
CA LEU A 181 4.95 4.02 3.00
C LEU A 181 6.41 3.59 2.85
N ARG A 182 7.24 4.46 2.28
CA ARG A 182 8.68 4.23 2.09
C ARG A 182 9.38 3.96 3.42
N ASP A 183 9.16 4.81 4.42
CA ASP A 183 9.87 4.76 5.70
C ASP A 183 9.42 3.57 6.58
N ASN A 184 8.27 2.97 6.27
CA ASN A 184 7.70 1.85 7.04
C ASN A 184 7.61 0.54 6.23
N GLY A 185 8.32 0.46 5.09
CA GLY A 185 8.51 -0.79 4.35
C GLY A 185 7.26 -1.33 3.68
N PHE A 186 6.32 -0.47 3.27
CA PHE A 186 5.24 -0.87 2.36
C PHE A 186 5.78 -0.94 0.93
N LEU A 187 5.20 -1.85 0.13
CA LEU A 187 5.62 -2.11 -1.24
C LEU A 187 4.86 -1.26 -2.25
N TYR A 188 3.57 -1.02 -2.03
CA TYR A 188 2.75 -0.30 -3.02
C TYR A 188 1.57 0.46 -2.41
N ASP A 189 1.15 1.49 -3.13
CA ASP A 189 -0.11 2.19 -2.97
C ASP A 189 -1.05 1.84 -4.14
N ALA A 190 -2.34 1.68 -3.86
CA ALA A 190 -3.38 1.44 -4.85
C ALA A 190 -4.50 2.48 -4.80
N SER A 191 -4.15 3.74 -4.55
CA SER A 191 -5.11 4.83 -4.27
C SER A 191 -5.22 5.85 -5.39
N ILE A 192 -4.24 5.95 -6.30
CA ILE A 192 -4.19 6.98 -7.34
C ILE A 192 -4.91 6.49 -8.61
N PRO A 193 -6.14 6.95 -8.92
CA PRO A 193 -6.81 6.57 -10.15
C PRO A 193 -6.18 7.28 -11.36
N TYR A 194 -5.99 6.54 -12.45
CA TYR A 194 -5.63 7.13 -13.74
C TYR A 194 -6.87 7.39 -14.59
N ARG A 195 -7.12 8.68 -14.88
CA ARG A 195 -8.22 9.07 -15.78
C ARG A 195 -7.79 8.83 -17.23
N ARG A 196 -8.40 7.84 -17.88
CA ARG A 196 -8.25 7.63 -19.32
C ARG A 196 -8.92 8.76 -20.12
N PRO A 197 -8.23 9.36 -21.11
CA PRO A 197 -8.81 10.39 -21.97
C PRO A 197 -10.05 9.91 -22.74
N ASN A 198 -10.05 8.66 -23.20
CA ASN A 198 -11.19 8.03 -23.89
C ASN A 198 -11.16 6.50 -23.69
N ARG A 199 -12.21 5.81 -24.18
CA ARG A 199 -12.36 4.34 -24.02
C ARG A 199 -11.31 3.50 -24.76
N THR A 200 -10.63 4.08 -25.76
CA THR A 200 -9.61 3.39 -26.57
C THR A 200 -8.19 3.67 -26.10
N SER A 201 -8.01 4.55 -25.11
CA SER A 201 -6.71 4.86 -24.53
C SER A 201 -6.15 3.65 -23.80
N LEU A 202 -4.88 3.33 -24.05
CA LEU A 202 -4.18 2.26 -23.34
C LEU A 202 -4.13 2.57 -21.83
N PRO A 203 -4.25 1.55 -20.97
CA PRO A 203 -4.04 1.72 -19.54
C PRO A 203 -2.57 2.04 -19.25
N ILE A 204 -2.31 2.61 -18.07
CA ILE A 204 -0.96 2.72 -17.54
C ILE A 204 -0.59 1.45 -16.77
N TYR A 205 0.69 1.10 -16.79
CA TYR A 205 1.26 0.06 -15.96
C TYR A 205 1.70 0.62 -14.60
N PRO A 206 1.85 -0.24 -13.57
CA PRO A 206 2.40 0.17 -12.28
C PRO A 206 3.77 0.84 -12.42
N TYR A 207 4.01 1.85 -11.59
CA TYR A 207 5.21 2.68 -11.62
C TYR A 207 5.66 3.04 -10.21
N THR A 208 6.91 3.50 -10.08
CA THR A 208 7.54 3.90 -8.82
C THR A 208 7.63 5.43 -8.71
N LEU A 209 7.74 5.92 -7.48
CA LEU A 209 7.89 7.34 -7.13
C LEU A 209 9.27 7.62 -6.53
#